data_AF-A0A965CIA2-F1
#
_entry.id   AF-A0A965CIA2-F1
#
_cell.length_a   1.000
_cell.length_b   1.000
_cell.length_c   1.000
_cell.angle_alpha   90.00
_cell.angle_beta   90.00
_cell.angle_gamma   90.00
#
_symmetry.space_group_name_H-M   'P 1'
#
loop_
_entity.id
_entity.type
_entity.pdbx_description
1 polymer ?
#
loop_
_entity_poly.entity_id
_entity_poly.type
_entity_poly.pdbx_seq_one_letter_code
_entity_poly.pdbx_strand_id
1 'polypeptide(L)' 'METSSLLRARVNRTHLRTAEKIFRTLGLKTGDAVNLFLAQVALRRDLPFTVTSRPGPLLSADQQAEAWTRSLGEY' A
#
# COMPACT_ATOMS: atom_id res chain seq x y z
N MET A 1 25.66 -19.82 -2.07
CA MET A 1 24.30 -20.18 -1.61
C MET A 1 23.65 -18.90 -1.13
N GLU A 2 22.51 -18.50 -1.68
CA GLU A 2 21.76 -17.38 -1.09
C GLU A 2 21.26 -17.80 0.29
N THR A 3 21.73 -17.11 1.32
CA THR A 3 21.26 -17.33 2.69
C THR A 3 19.93 -16.64 2.87
N SER A 4 18.84 -17.42 2.93
CA SER A 4 17.52 -16.89 3.25
C SER A 4 17.28 -16.91 4.77
N SER A 5 16.56 -15.90 5.27
CA SER A 5 16.16 -15.80 6.68
C SER A 5 14.65 -15.77 6.79
N LEU A 6 14.10 -16.41 7.82
CA LEU A 6 12.65 -16.47 8.02
C LEU A 6 12.14 -15.26 8.80
N LEU A 7 11.30 -14.44 8.15
CA LEU A 7 10.60 -13.33 8.80
C LEU A 7 9.23 -13.80 9.32
N ARG A 8 9.04 -13.80 10.64
CA ARG A 8 7.75 -14.07 11.28
C ARG A 8 7.22 -12.80 11.96
N ALA A 9 6.05 -12.34 11.55
CA ALA A 9 5.38 -11.22 12.18
C ALA A 9 3.88 -11.51 12.32
N ARG A 10 3.26 -11.01 13.39
CA ARG A 10 1.81 -11.03 13.54
C ARG A 10 1.23 -9.89 12.70
N VAL A 11 0.27 -10.20 11.84
CA VAL A 11 -0.40 -9.23 10.97
C VAL A 11 -1.91 -9.34 11.14
N ASN A 12 -2.62 -8.24 10.91
CA ASN A 12 -4.07 -8.25 10.90
C ASN A 12 -4.58 -9.14 9.75
N ARG A 13 -5.45 -10.12 10.07
CA ARG A 13 -5.94 -11.11 9.12
C ARG A 13 -6.75 -10.50 7.98
N THR A 14 -7.55 -9.47 8.25
CA THR A 14 -8.36 -8.77 7.25
C THR A 14 -7.46 -8.03 6.26
N HIS A 15 -6.48 -7.29 6.77
CA HIS A 15 -5.51 -6.59 5.91
C HIS A 15 -4.72 -7.57 5.04
N LEU A 16 -4.25 -8.68 5.62
CA LEU A 16 -3.52 -9.71 4.89
C LEU A 16 -4.37 -10.30 3.75
N ARG A 17 -5.63 -10.67 4.02
CA ARG A 17 -6.56 -11.23 3.03
C ARG A 17 -6.82 -10.25 1.87
N THR A 18 -6.97 -8.96 2.18
CA THR A 18 -7.18 -7.93 1.16
C THR A 18 -5.92 -7.73 0.31
N ALA A 19 -4.75 -7.59 0.96
CA ALA A 19 -3.48 -7.45 0.26
C ALA A 19 -3.14 -8.67 -0.62
N GLU A 20 -3.41 -9.89 -0.13
CA GLU A 20 -3.25 -11.13 -0.90
C GLU A 20 -4.05 -11.13 -2.22
N LYS A 21 -5.27 -10.57 -2.22
CA LYS A 21 -6.08 -10.45 -3.45
C LYS A 21 -5.40 -9.51 -4.44
N ILE A 22 -4.90 -8.37 -3.98
CA ILE A 22 -4.24 -7.35 -4.81
C ILE A 22 -2.90 -7.88 -5.36
N PHE A 23 -2.09 -8.54 -4.53
CA PHE A 23 -0.83 -9.10 -5.00
C PHE A 23 -1.05 -10.17 -6.07
N ARG A 24 -2.08 -11.02 -5.92
CA ARG A 24 -2.44 -12.00 -6.96
C ARG A 24 -2.81 -11.36 -8.29
N THR A 25 -3.52 -10.22 -8.30
CA THR A 25 -3.80 -9.52 -9.57
C THR A 25 -2.55 -8.97 -10.25
N LEU A 26 -1.46 -8.78 -9.48
CA LEU A 26 -0.15 -8.36 -9.96
C LEU A 26 0.79 -9.55 -10.25
N GLY A 27 0.33 -10.79 -10.08
CA GLY A 27 1.16 -12.00 -10.26
C GLY A 27 2.14 -12.27 -9.11
N LEU A 28 1.95 -11.64 -7.95
CA LEU A 28 2.84 -11.73 -6.79
C LEU A 28 2.22 -12.55 -5.65
N LYS A 29 3.05 -13.33 -4.96
CA LYS A 29 2.71 -13.88 -3.64
C LYS A 29 3.03 -12.85 -2.56
N THR A 30 2.47 -13.03 -1.37
CA THR A 30 2.77 -12.16 -0.21
C THR A 30 4.26 -12.10 0.10
N GLY A 31 4.97 -13.24 0.01
CA GLY A 31 6.42 -13.29 0.22
C GLY A 31 7.20 -12.42 -0.79
N ASP A 32 6.80 -12.45 -2.06
CA ASP A 32 7.44 -11.66 -3.11
C ASP A 32 7.24 -10.16 -2.83
N ALA A 33 6.03 -9.75 -2.47
CA ALA A 33 5.72 -8.37 -2.12
C ALA A 33 6.50 -7.90 -0.88
N VAL A 34 6.65 -8.74 0.14
CA VAL A 34 7.46 -8.43 1.33
C VAL A 34 8.94 -8.29 0.96
N ASN A 35 9.48 -9.18 0.12
CA ASN A 35 10.86 -9.07 -0.35
C ASN A 35 11.09 -7.80 -1.18
N LEU A 36 10.15 -7.43 -2.05
CA LEU A 36 10.21 -6.17 -2.81
C LEU A 36 10.19 -4.96 -1.88
N PHE A 37 9.33 -4.96 -0.85
CA PHE A 37 9.32 -3.90 0.16
C PHE A 37 10.68 -3.78 0.87
N LEU A 38 11.25 -4.88 1.34
CA LEU A 38 12.57 -4.89 1.99
C LEU A 38 13.68 -4.38 1.06
N ALA A 39 13.64 -4.79 -0.21
CA ALA A 39 14.59 -4.32 -1.22
C ALA A 39 14.47 -2.80 -1.44
N GLN A 40 13.25 -2.27 -1.51
CA GLN A 40 13.03 -0.82 -1.64
C GLN A 40 13.52 -0.05 -0.41
N VAL A 41 13.27 -0.56 0.80
CA VAL A 41 13.77 0.05 2.04
C VAL A 41 15.31 0.07 2.05
N ALA A 42 15.94 -1.05 1.69
CA ALA A 42 17.40 -1.13 1.62
C ALA A 42 18.00 -0.18 0.58
N LEU A 43 17.39 -0.10 -0.61
CA LEU A 43 17.85 0.75 -1.71
C LEU A 43 17.72 2.24 -1.37
N ARG A 44 16.56 2.64 -0.82
CA ARG A 44 16.24 4.06 -0.57
C ARG A 44 16.75 4.56 0.78
N ARG A 45 17.11 3.64 1.69
CA ARG A 45 17.40 3.92 3.10
C ARG A 45 16.27 4.69 3.78
N ASP A 46 15.05 4.45 3.32
CA ASP A 46 13.82 5.11 3.76
C ASP A 46 12.60 4.22 3.44
N LEU A 47 11.45 4.52 4.02
CA LEU A 47 10.21 3.82 3.70
C LEU A 47 9.72 4.15 2.29
N PRO A 48 9.27 3.14 1.51
CA PRO A 48 8.80 3.34 0.14
C PRO A 48 7.35 3.91 0.07
N PHE A 49 6.92 4.60 1.12
CA PHE A 49 5.65 5.29 1.20
C PHE A 49 5.75 6.40 2.25
N THR A 50 4.97 7.45 2.07
CA THR A 50 4.92 8.57 3.00
C THR A 50 4.34 8.14 4.35
N VAL A 51 5.05 8.41 5.45
CA VAL A 51 4.54 8.25 6.81
C VAL A 51 4.25 9.62 7.40
N THR A 52 2.99 9.87 7.75
CA THR A 52 2.55 11.13 8.33
C THR A 52 1.45 10.89 9.35
N SER A 53 1.45 11.65 10.44
CA SER A 53 0.33 11.73 11.39
C SER A 53 -0.72 12.76 10.94
N ARG A 54 -0.41 13.55 9.91
CA ARG A 54 -1.29 14.54 9.28
C ARG A 54 -1.50 14.12 7.83
N PRO A 55 -2.45 13.22 7.55
CA PRO A 55 -2.73 12.84 6.18
C PRO A 55 -3.20 14.08 5.41
N GLY A 56 -2.56 14.34 4.28
CA GLY A 56 -3.10 15.30 3.32
C GLY A 56 -4.43 14.78 2.77
N PRO A 57 -5.27 15.65 2.19
CA PRO A 57 -6.48 15.20 1.50
C PRO A 57 -6.10 14.16 0.44
N LEU A 58 -6.83 13.03 0.43
CA LEU A 58 -6.60 11.92 -0.50
C LEU A 58 -6.85 12.28 -1.97
N LEU A 59 -7.57 13.38 -2.19
CA LEU A 59 -8.00 13.90 -3.48
C LEU A 59 -7.54 15.37 -3.59
N SER A 60 -7.17 15.81 -4.79
CA SER A 60 -7.00 17.24 -5.06
C SER A 60 -8.32 18.00 -4.87
N ALA A 61 -8.25 19.33 -4.73
CA ALA A 61 -9.45 20.16 -4.63
C ALA A 61 -10.41 19.92 -5.81
N ASP A 62 -9.88 19.79 -7.03
CA ASP A 62 -10.66 19.51 -8.23
C ASP A 62 -11.34 18.14 -8.17
N GLN A 63 -10.62 17.11 -7.71
CA GLN A 63 -11.17 15.77 -7.54
C GLN A 63 -12.23 15.70 -6.44
N GLN A 64 -12.10 16.53 -5.39
CA GLN A 64 -13.13 16.67 -4.37
C GLN A 64 -14.38 17.34 -4.95
N ALA A 65 -14.23 18.43 -5.70
CA ALA A 65 -15.36 19.09 -6.36
C ALA A 65 -16.11 18.12 -7.28
N GLU A 66 -15.39 17.34 -8.10
CA GLU A 66 -16.00 16.34 -8.99
C GLU A 66 -16.72 15.22 -8.23
N ALA A 67 -16.14 14.74 -7.13
CA ALA A 67 -16.78 13.75 -6.27
C ALA A 67 -18.05 14.31 -5.61
N TRP A 68 -18.04 15.58 -5.21
CA TRP A 68 -19.19 16.26 -4.61
C TRP A 68 -20.31 16.46 -5.64
N THR A 69 -20.00 16.95 -6.84
CA THR A 69 -20.98 17.07 -7.94
C THR A 69 -21.60 15.71 -8.29
N ARG A 70 -20.79 14.65 -8.34
CA ARG A 70 -21.26 13.29 -8.62
C ARG A 70 -22.21 12.74 -7.55
N SER A 71 -21.99 13.09 -6.28
CA SER A 71 -22.78 12.57 -5.16
C SER A 71 -23.98 13.42 -4.76
N LEU A 72 -23.93 14.74 -4.95
CA LEU A 72 -24.94 15.68 -4.46
C LEU A 72 -25.72 16.40 -5.57
N GLY A 73 -25.31 16.24 -6.84
CA GLY A 73 -25.86 16.98 -7.98
C GLY A 73 -25.21 18.35 -8.16
N GLU A 74 -25.35 18.93 -9.36
CA GLU A 74 -25.01 20.34 -9.59
C GLU A 74 -25.98 21.23 -8.80
N TYR A 75 -25.43 22.22 -8.10
CA TYR A 75 -26.19 23.28 -7.45
C TYR A 75 -26.54 24.39 -8.45
#